data_AF-A0A3M7KMF8-F1
#
_entry.id   AF-A0A3M7KMF8-F1
#
_cell.length_a   1.000
_cell.length_b   1.000
_cell.length_c   1.000
_cell.angle_alpha   90.00
_cell.angle_beta   90.00
_cell.angle_gamma   90.00
#
_symmetry.space_group_name_H-M   'P 1'
#
loop_
_entity.id
_entity.type
_entity.pdbx_description
1 polymer ?
#
loop_
_entity_poly.entity_id
_entity_poly.type
_entity_poly.pdbx_seq_one_letter_code
_entity_poly.pdbx_strand_id
1 'polypeptide(L)'
;MTNLQAMFSQASLYNNGGQPLNWTTTGATSFNKLFSGATAFNQDVSSWDTSNVTNMSSMFWGASAFNNGDQPLNWNTSSVTNMGNMFWLAGGFNQDNSSWNVDSVTNFYLMFTGSTAFNNGGQPLSWSTPAATDMTAMFSNTAFNQDISTFNTSLITNMTAMFLNTPFNQDISGWDVSSVVSMNVMFSGTTDFNNAGQPLNWNTANVTSITDFTLMFNGVTLSDANYDALLIGWDAQNLKPSESFDGGNSQYCTMAAQTARTHMTDILLLGGDNWTITDGGLFSGTCGVLGLEDNELGSILLYPNPVKDILHIQSNNILERIIMYDINGRVLQDIVVSGNKSQENISLTNLSSGMYFINTYSNKGQITKRIVKQ
;
A
#
# COMPACT_ATOMS: atom_id res chain seq x y z
N MET A 1 32.20 17.87 20.84
CA MET A 1 32.76 16.50 20.81
C MET A 1 32.60 15.96 19.40
N THR A 2 33.63 15.36 18.80
CA THR A 2 33.56 14.92 17.38
C THR A 2 33.10 13.47 17.21
N ASN A 3 33.23 12.64 18.24
CA ASN A 3 32.80 11.25 18.23
C ASN A 3 32.01 10.92 19.50
N LEU A 4 30.72 10.63 19.33
CA LEU A 4 29.79 10.17 20.39
C LEU A 4 29.35 8.72 20.15
N GLN A 5 30.05 7.99 19.28
CA GLN A 5 29.69 6.62 18.93
C GLN A 5 29.71 5.71 20.16
N ALA A 6 28.63 4.94 20.34
CA ALA A 6 28.48 3.89 21.35
C ALA A 6 28.73 4.31 22.81
N MET A 7 28.75 5.61 23.15
CA MET A 7 29.17 6.10 24.46
C MET A 7 28.34 5.52 25.63
N PHE A 8 27.04 5.27 25.43
CA PHE A 8 26.16 4.61 26.41
C PHE A 8 25.57 3.30 25.88
N SER A 9 26.25 2.67 24.92
CA SER A 9 25.83 1.37 24.40
C SER A 9 25.78 0.33 25.53
N GLN A 10 24.67 -0.38 25.63
CA GLN A 10 24.31 -1.39 26.62
C GLN A 10 24.18 -0.87 28.07
N ALA A 11 24.15 0.46 28.26
CA ALA A 11 23.92 1.06 29.56
C ALA A 11 22.42 1.05 29.90
N SER A 12 21.86 -0.13 30.20
CA SER A 12 20.41 -0.36 30.34
C SER A 12 19.69 0.56 31.33
N LEU A 13 20.35 0.97 32.41
CA LEU A 13 19.80 1.88 33.42
C LEU A 13 20.09 3.37 33.14
N TYR A 14 20.79 3.69 32.06
CA TYR A 14 21.19 5.06 31.77
C TYR A 14 19.98 5.92 31.37
N ASN A 15 19.72 6.97 32.14
CA ASN A 15 18.70 7.99 31.85
C ASN A 15 19.14 9.37 32.36
N ASN A 16 20.45 9.62 32.42
CA ASN A 16 21.07 10.85 32.95
C ASN A 16 20.53 11.31 34.33
N GLY A 17 20.12 10.37 35.20
CA GLY A 17 19.51 10.70 36.50
C GLY A 17 18.21 11.51 36.40
N GLY A 18 17.53 11.46 35.26
CA GLY A 18 16.34 12.28 34.96
C GLY A 18 16.64 13.77 34.73
N GLN A 19 17.92 14.13 34.58
CA GLN A 19 18.33 15.51 34.31
C GLN A 19 18.49 15.77 32.81
N PRO A 20 18.29 17.01 32.33
CA PRO A 20 18.50 17.37 30.93
C PRO A 20 19.93 17.10 30.43
N LEU A 21 20.06 16.69 29.18
CA LEU A 21 21.34 16.48 28.49
C LEU A 21 21.84 17.76 27.81
N ASN A 22 22.51 18.62 28.57
CA ASN A 22 23.07 19.88 28.06
C ASN A 22 24.43 19.68 27.38
N TRP A 23 24.43 19.07 26.19
CA TRP A 23 25.64 18.78 25.42
C TRP A 23 25.78 19.68 24.19
N THR A 24 27.03 20.05 23.85
CA THR A 24 27.34 20.72 22.59
C THR A 24 27.79 19.69 21.54
N THR A 25 26.95 19.45 20.54
CA THR A 25 27.13 18.42 19.50
C THR A 25 27.55 18.98 18.13
N THR A 26 27.81 20.28 18.00
CA THR A 26 28.10 20.96 16.72
C THR A 26 29.22 20.32 15.88
N GLY A 27 30.19 19.67 16.51
CA GLY A 27 31.29 18.97 15.83
C GLY A 27 31.07 17.48 15.60
N ALA A 28 29.95 16.90 16.03
CA ALA A 28 29.70 15.48 15.92
C ALA A 28 29.33 15.09 14.49
N THR A 29 29.96 14.04 13.97
CA THR A 29 29.67 13.50 12.64
C THR A 29 28.94 12.15 12.69
N SER A 30 28.90 11.50 13.85
CA SER A 30 28.29 10.18 14.03
C SER A 30 27.67 10.04 15.43
N PHE A 31 26.43 9.56 15.46
CA PHE A 31 25.71 9.10 16.66
C PHE A 31 25.49 7.58 16.67
N ASN A 32 26.25 6.85 15.84
CA ASN A 32 26.10 5.40 15.75
C ASN A 32 26.10 4.74 17.13
N LYS A 33 25.06 3.94 17.42
CA LYS A 33 24.91 3.19 18.69
C LYS A 33 24.95 3.99 19.99
N LEU A 34 24.86 5.34 19.96
CA LEU A 34 25.10 6.18 21.14
C LEU A 34 24.29 5.74 22.38
N PHE A 35 23.02 5.36 22.21
CA PHE A 35 22.12 4.86 23.26
C PHE A 35 21.61 3.44 22.99
N SER A 36 22.33 2.67 22.16
CA SER A 36 21.92 1.29 21.85
C SER A 36 21.83 0.46 23.14
N GLY A 37 20.70 -0.20 23.41
CA GLY A 37 20.49 -1.03 24.60
C GLY A 37 20.30 -0.25 25.90
N ALA A 38 20.23 1.09 25.85
CA ALA A 38 19.91 1.92 27.00
C ALA A 38 18.39 1.90 27.26
N THR A 39 17.87 0.78 27.75
CA THR A 39 16.43 0.50 27.83
C THR A 39 15.64 1.52 28.66
N ALA A 40 16.26 2.15 29.67
CA ALA A 40 15.66 3.19 30.51
C ALA A 40 15.79 4.63 29.96
N PHE A 41 16.50 4.82 28.84
CA PHE A 41 16.78 6.16 28.31
C PHE A 41 15.53 6.80 27.68
N ASN A 42 15.11 7.97 28.18
CA ASN A 42 14.03 8.77 27.62
C ASN A 42 14.23 10.27 27.90
N GLN A 43 15.45 10.77 27.70
CA GLN A 43 15.73 12.20 27.87
C GLN A 43 15.48 12.98 26.58
N ASP A 44 15.17 14.26 26.74
CA ASP A 44 15.10 15.22 25.63
C ASP A 44 16.50 15.45 25.02
N VAL A 45 16.59 15.22 23.71
CA VAL A 45 17.77 15.43 22.86
C VAL A 45 17.48 16.39 21.69
N SER A 46 16.35 17.11 21.75
CA SER A 46 15.93 18.06 20.70
C SER A 46 16.89 19.24 20.52
N SER A 47 17.65 19.60 21.57
CA SER A 47 18.60 20.72 21.54
C SER A 47 19.92 20.41 20.85
N TRP A 48 20.12 19.17 20.39
CA TRP A 48 21.37 18.75 19.76
C TRP A 48 21.46 19.28 18.33
N ASP A 49 22.60 19.88 17.99
CA ASP A 49 22.95 20.16 16.61
C ASP A 49 23.32 18.86 15.90
N THR A 50 22.52 18.50 14.88
CA THR A 50 22.69 17.31 14.06
C THR A 50 23.12 17.62 12.62
N SER A 51 23.37 18.89 12.27
CA SER A 51 23.56 19.32 10.87
C SER A 51 24.77 18.68 10.18
N ASN A 52 25.77 18.27 10.97
CA ASN A 52 27.00 17.62 10.49
C ASN A 52 26.99 16.10 10.66
N VAL A 53 25.93 15.53 11.26
CA VAL A 53 25.84 14.10 11.52
C VAL A 53 25.49 13.38 10.22
N THR A 54 26.32 12.42 9.83
CA THR A 54 26.11 11.62 8.62
C THR A 54 25.62 10.20 8.94
N ASN A 55 25.83 9.73 10.17
CA ASN A 55 25.49 8.37 10.59
C ASN A 55 24.71 8.36 11.91
N MET A 56 23.44 7.94 11.86
CA MET A 56 22.56 7.75 13.03
C MET A 56 22.18 6.27 13.24
N SER A 57 22.84 5.35 12.53
CA SER A 57 22.50 3.93 12.60
C SER A 57 22.56 3.37 14.03
N SER A 58 21.55 2.57 14.39
CA SER A 58 21.41 1.94 15.71
C SER A 58 21.44 2.87 16.91
N MET A 59 21.28 4.20 16.75
CA MET A 59 21.42 5.18 17.83
C MET A 59 20.57 4.82 19.06
N PHE A 60 19.33 4.37 18.85
CA PHE A 60 18.36 3.97 19.86
C PHE A 60 17.95 2.49 19.75
N TRP A 61 18.78 1.65 19.12
CA TRP A 61 18.48 0.21 19.01
C TRP A 61 18.27 -0.39 20.40
N GLY A 62 17.07 -0.89 20.70
CA GLY A 62 16.70 -1.48 21.99
C GLY A 62 16.51 -0.48 23.12
N ALA A 63 16.48 0.84 22.86
CA ALA A 63 16.15 1.85 23.86
C ALA A 63 14.63 1.88 24.10
N SER A 64 14.11 0.85 24.77
CA SER A 64 12.68 0.54 24.84
C SER A 64 11.79 1.66 25.39
N ALA A 65 12.32 2.52 26.29
CA ALA A 65 11.58 3.64 26.86
C ALA A 65 11.68 4.94 26.03
N PHE A 66 12.51 4.98 24.99
CA PHE A 66 12.83 6.23 24.31
C PHE A 66 11.66 6.76 23.49
N ASN A 67 11.23 7.97 23.82
CA ASN A 67 10.27 8.80 23.09
C ASN A 67 10.65 10.29 23.21
N ASN A 68 11.96 10.58 23.25
CA ASN A 68 12.54 11.92 23.38
C ASN A 68 12.02 12.75 24.57
N GLY A 69 11.75 12.13 25.73
CA GLY A 69 11.19 12.82 26.89
C GLY A 69 9.84 13.49 26.60
N ASP A 70 9.10 12.93 25.64
CA ASP A 70 7.83 13.45 25.11
C ASP A 70 7.93 14.87 24.53
N GLN A 71 9.14 15.30 24.13
CA GLN A 71 9.38 16.52 23.38
C GLN A 71 9.48 16.24 21.88
N PRO A 72 9.10 17.18 21.00
CA PRO A 72 9.28 17.04 19.55
C PRO A 72 10.76 16.88 19.15
N LEU A 73 11.02 16.00 18.19
CA LEU A 73 12.38 15.68 17.72
C LEU A 73 12.74 16.47 16.44
N ASN A 74 13.04 17.76 16.61
CA ASN A 74 13.31 18.72 15.53
C ASN A 74 14.77 18.71 15.05
N TRP A 75 15.25 17.58 14.55
CA TRP A 75 16.62 17.45 14.05
C TRP A 75 16.77 17.89 12.60
N ASN A 76 17.95 18.42 12.27
CA ASN A 76 18.38 18.60 10.89
C ASN A 76 19.08 17.32 10.41
N THR A 77 18.40 16.53 9.59
CA THR A 77 18.89 15.25 9.08
C THR A 77 19.43 15.31 7.65
N SER A 78 19.54 16.49 7.04
CA SER A 78 19.88 16.63 5.60
C SER A 78 21.22 16.01 5.19
N SER A 79 22.15 15.89 6.15
CA SER A 79 23.48 15.30 5.96
C SER A 79 23.53 13.80 6.28
N VAL A 80 22.48 13.24 6.87
CA VAL A 80 22.43 11.83 7.28
C VAL A 80 22.31 10.95 6.04
N THR A 81 23.17 9.95 5.95
CA THR A 81 23.14 8.95 4.85
C THR A 81 22.73 7.57 5.34
N ASN A 82 22.81 7.29 6.65
CA ASN A 82 22.50 5.99 7.22
C ASN A 82 21.65 6.10 8.51
N MET A 83 20.44 5.56 8.46
CA MET A 83 19.48 5.45 9.58
C MET A 83 19.14 3.99 9.94
N GLY A 84 19.91 3.03 9.43
CA GLY A 84 19.65 1.60 9.64
C GLY A 84 19.60 1.22 11.12
N ASN A 85 18.57 0.46 11.51
CA ASN A 85 18.29 -0.02 12.86
C ASN A 85 18.13 1.09 13.92
N MET A 86 17.97 2.36 13.53
CA MET A 86 18.04 3.50 14.47
C MET A 86 17.09 3.34 15.66
N PHE A 87 15.89 2.84 15.43
CA PHE A 87 14.85 2.56 16.43
C PHE A 87 14.46 1.08 16.47
N TRP A 88 15.30 0.16 16.02
CA TRP A 88 14.98 -1.27 16.11
C TRP A 88 14.72 -1.64 17.58
N LEU A 89 13.59 -2.28 17.90
CA LEU A 89 13.15 -2.63 19.27
C LEU A 89 13.00 -1.44 20.25
N ALA A 90 12.85 -0.20 19.77
CA ALA A 90 12.54 0.96 20.61
C ALA A 90 11.03 1.04 20.90
N GLY A 91 10.52 0.09 21.69
CA GLY A 91 9.07 -0.17 21.85
C GLY A 91 8.19 1.05 22.17
N GLY A 92 8.70 2.04 22.90
CA GLY A 92 7.97 3.28 23.26
C GLY A 92 8.04 4.42 22.23
N PHE A 93 8.82 4.29 21.17
CA PHE A 93 9.05 5.38 20.21
C PHE A 93 7.83 5.60 19.31
N ASN A 94 7.27 6.83 19.31
CA ASN A 94 6.16 7.22 18.44
C ASN A 94 6.15 8.73 18.14
N GLN A 95 7.32 9.30 17.84
CA GLN A 95 7.41 10.71 17.45
C GLN A 95 6.91 10.94 16.02
N ASP A 96 6.47 12.17 15.74
CA ASP A 96 6.29 12.67 14.38
C ASP A 96 7.66 13.02 13.80
N ASN A 97 8.08 12.26 12.78
CA ASN A 97 9.37 12.41 12.12
C ASN A 97 9.24 13.09 10.74
N SER A 98 8.06 13.62 10.40
CA SER A 98 7.74 14.09 9.04
C SER A 98 8.54 15.32 8.63
N SER A 99 9.11 16.07 9.58
CA SER A 99 9.96 17.23 9.32
C SER A 99 11.40 16.89 8.93
N TRP A 100 11.80 15.61 9.00
CA TRP A 100 13.16 15.19 8.69
C TRP A 100 13.43 15.22 7.19
N ASN A 101 14.52 15.87 6.79
CA ASN A 101 15.03 15.73 5.42
C ASN A 101 15.82 14.42 5.33
N VAL A 102 15.31 13.45 4.57
CA VAL A 102 15.94 12.15 4.38
C VAL A 102 16.42 11.92 2.93
N ASP A 103 16.55 12.99 2.14
CA ASP A 103 16.87 12.89 0.71
C ASP A 103 18.23 12.21 0.46
N SER A 104 19.18 12.39 1.40
CA SER A 104 20.52 11.81 1.35
C SER A 104 20.61 10.40 1.94
N VAL A 105 19.54 9.89 2.58
CA VAL A 105 19.56 8.60 3.29
C VAL A 105 19.43 7.47 2.28
N THR A 106 20.43 6.58 2.26
CA THR A 106 20.45 5.43 1.36
C THR A 106 19.94 4.15 2.04
N ASN A 107 20.02 4.08 3.37
CA ASN A 107 19.76 2.86 4.14
C ASN A 107 18.76 3.10 5.29
N PHE A 108 17.59 2.48 5.18
CA PHE A 108 16.52 2.42 6.19
C PHE A 108 16.31 1.01 6.79
N TYR A 109 17.26 0.10 6.55
CA TYR A 109 17.23 -1.30 7.01
C TYR A 109 16.84 -1.40 8.48
N LEU A 110 15.72 -2.08 8.76
CA LEU A 110 15.16 -2.31 10.10
C LEU A 110 14.92 -1.05 10.96
N MET A 111 14.79 0.14 10.35
CA MET A 111 14.81 1.41 11.10
C MET A 111 13.83 1.44 12.28
N PHE A 112 12.58 1.00 12.09
CA PHE A 112 11.54 0.99 13.12
C PHE A 112 11.10 -0.42 13.54
N THR A 113 11.79 -1.47 13.10
CA THR A 113 11.34 -2.85 13.36
C THR A 113 11.08 -3.08 14.85
N GLY A 114 9.94 -3.66 15.20
CA GLY A 114 9.59 -3.96 16.59
C GLY A 114 9.46 -2.73 17.51
N SER A 115 9.45 -1.50 16.98
CA SER A 115 8.96 -0.33 17.70
C SER A 115 7.44 -0.40 17.76
N THR A 116 6.92 -1.17 18.71
CA THR A 116 5.51 -1.58 18.74
C THR A 116 4.52 -0.40 18.86
N ALA A 117 4.94 0.74 19.43
CA ALA A 117 4.12 1.95 19.49
C ALA A 117 4.20 2.84 18.23
N PHE A 118 5.16 2.58 17.32
CA PHE A 118 5.46 3.51 16.23
C PHE A 118 4.33 3.56 15.21
N ASN A 119 3.76 4.75 15.05
CA ASN A 119 2.76 5.13 14.06
C ASN A 119 2.96 6.60 13.64
N ASN A 120 4.22 7.05 13.60
CA ASN A 120 4.66 8.41 13.28
C ASN A 120 3.88 9.53 13.99
N GLY A 121 3.61 9.37 15.30
CA GLY A 121 2.83 10.35 16.06
C GLY A 121 1.38 10.53 15.57
N GLY A 122 0.87 9.59 14.76
CA GLY A 122 -0.44 9.68 14.11
C GLY A 122 -0.50 10.66 12.94
N GLN A 123 0.65 11.04 12.37
CA GLN A 123 0.75 11.94 11.21
C GLN A 123 1.21 11.19 9.96
N PRO A 124 0.81 11.62 8.75
CA PRO A 124 1.41 11.18 7.48
C PRO A 124 2.93 11.27 7.51
N LEU A 125 3.63 10.25 7.03
CA LEU A 125 5.09 10.26 6.94
C LEU A 125 5.51 10.74 5.56
N SER A 126 5.44 12.07 5.35
CA SER A 126 5.59 12.70 4.03
C SER A 126 7.05 12.91 3.60
N TRP A 127 7.89 11.87 3.68
CA TRP A 127 9.28 11.94 3.23
C TRP A 127 9.42 11.84 1.71
N SER A 128 10.51 12.43 1.21
CA SER A 128 11.07 12.19 -0.12
C SER A 128 12.31 11.29 0.05
N THR A 129 12.39 10.17 -0.67
CA THR A 129 13.43 9.13 -0.49
C THR A 129 14.25 8.85 -1.76
N PRO A 130 14.73 9.86 -2.51
CA PRO A 130 15.33 9.67 -3.83
C PRO A 130 16.65 8.89 -3.83
N ALA A 131 17.36 8.83 -2.70
CA ALA A 131 18.61 8.07 -2.57
C ALA A 131 18.43 6.68 -1.94
N ALA A 132 17.23 6.34 -1.46
CA ALA A 132 16.99 5.10 -0.73
C ALA A 132 17.14 3.88 -1.64
N THR A 133 17.91 2.89 -1.19
CA THR A 133 18.10 1.62 -1.93
C THR A 133 17.62 0.40 -1.15
N ASP A 134 17.47 0.50 0.18
CA ASP A 134 17.08 -0.59 1.07
C ASP A 134 16.08 -0.12 2.15
N MET A 135 14.89 -0.73 2.16
CA MET A 135 13.81 -0.55 3.16
C MET A 135 13.42 -1.89 3.82
N THR A 136 14.31 -2.88 3.84
CA THR A 136 14.07 -4.20 4.43
C THR A 136 13.54 -4.07 5.86
N ALA A 137 12.35 -4.64 6.09
CA ALA A 137 11.63 -4.69 7.35
C ALA A 137 11.49 -3.35 8.09
N MET A 138 11.57 -2.21 7.37
CA MET A 138 11.58 -0.88 7.95
C MET A 138 10.48 -0.64 8.99
N PHE A 139 9.25 -1.12 8.73
CA PHE A 139 8.08 -0.98 9.61
C PHE A 139 7.59 -2.30 10.22
N SER A 140 8.37 -3.37 10.11
CA SER A 140 7.94 -4.70 10.58
C SER A 140 7.63 -4.73 12.08
N ASN A 141 6.51 -5.36 12.47
CA ASN A 141 6.03 -5.47 13.85
C ASN A 141 5.85 -4.10 14.54
N THR A 142 5.23 -3.14 13.86
CA THR A 142 4.90 -1.81 14.39
C THR A 142 3.38 -1.56 14.38
N ALA A 143 2.93 -0.44 14.94
CA ALA A 143 1.56 0.04 14.82
C ALA A 143 1.33 0.91 13.55
N PHE A 144 2.29 0.92 12.63
CA PHE A 144 2.35 1.90 11.55
C PHE A 144 1.23 1.72 10.51
N ASN A 145 0.46 2.78 10.29
CA ASN A 145 -0.57 2.85 9.26
C ASN A 145 -0.79 4.31 8.80
N GLN A 146 0.31 5.01 8.46
CA GLN A 146 0.29 6.40 8.00
C GLN A 146 0.62 6.50 6.51
N ASP A 147 0.10 7.53 5.85
CA ASP A 147 0.32 7.79 4.43
C ASP A 147 1.83 7.99 4.14
N ILE A 148 2.31 7.26 3.14
CA ILE A 148 3.70 7.22 2.62
C ILE A 148 3.71 7.29 1.09
N SER A 149 2.63 7.77 0.49
CA SER A 149 2.49 7.93 -0.97
C SER A 149 3.57 8.84 -1.57
N THR A 150 4.22 9.69 -0.76
CA THR A 150 5.29 10.59 -1.19
C THR A 150 6.66 9.91 -1.32
N PHE A 151 6.81 8.67 -0.86
CA PHE A 151 8.09 7.97 -0.94
C PHE A 151 8.50 7.80 -2.40
N ASN A 152 9.73 8.19 -2.73
CA ASN A 152 10.33 7.89 -4.02
C ASN A 152 10.96 6.51 -3.95
N THR A 153 10.37 5.53 -4.64
CA THR A 153 10.78 4.12 -4.60
C THR A 153 11.63 3.69 -5.80
N SER A 154 11.91 4.60 -6.74
CA SER A 154 12.52 4.28 -8.05
C SER A 154 13.92 3.66 -7.98
N LEU A 155 14.67 3.87 -6.88
CA LEU A 155 15.99 3.27 -6.66
C LEU A 155 15.99 2.14 -5.62
N ILE A 156 14.85 1.83 -5.02
CA ILE A 156 14.77 0.81 -3.98
C ILE A 156 14.93 -0.56 -4.62
N THR A 157 15.85 -1.35 -4.08
CA THR A 157 16.11 -2.73 -4.51
C THR A 157 15.57 -3.76 -3.52
N ASN A 158 15.36 -3.41 -2.25
CA ASN A 158 14.89 -4.38 -1.26
C ASN A 158 13.75 -3.81 -0.38
N MET A 159 12.61 -4.48 -0.40
CA MET A 159 11.41 -4.19 0.42
C MET A 159 10.97 -5.43 1.23
N THR A 160 11.86 -6.42 1.39
CA THR A 160 11.58 -7.67 2.12
C THR A 160 11.01 -7.37 3.49
N ALA A 161 9.87 -7.98 3.82
CA ALA A 161 9.18 -7.87 5.11
C ALA A 161 8.89 -6.43 5.57
N MET A 162 8.84 -5.43 4.68
CA MET A 162 8.71 -4.01 5.02
C MET A 162 7.54 -3.73 5.99
N PHE A 163 6.40 -4.42 5.81
CA PHE A 163 5.19 -4.30 6.64
C PHE A 163 4.81 -5.61 7.35
N LEU A 164 5.71 -6.59 7.48
CA LEU A 164 5.43 -7.86 8.18
C LEU A 164 4.80 -7.62 9.56
N ASN A 165 3.65 -8.23 9.84
CA ASN A 165 2.87 -8.10 11.08
C ASN A 165 2.55 -6.65 11.48
N THR A 166 2.18 -5.82 10.49
CA THR A 166 1.87 -4.38 10.69
C THR A 166 0.45 -4.09 10.18
N PRO A 167 -0.38 -3.26 10.84
CA PRO A 167 -1.75 -2.98 10.40
C PRO A 167 -1.81 -2.00 9.21
N PHE A 168 -0.82 -2.03 8.33
CA PHE A 168 -0.68 -1.09 7.23
C PHE A 168 -1.78 -1.31 6.18
N ASN A 169 -2.45 -0.23 5.76
CA ASN A 169 -3.49 -0.25 4.72
C ASN A 169 -3.63 1.12 4.04
N GLN A 170 -2.51 1.70 3.59
CA GLN A 170 -2.51 2.97 2.85
C GLN A 170 -2.28 2.75 1.36
N ASP A 171 -2.61 3.77 0.56
CA ASP A 171 -2.41 3.76 -0.88
C ASP A 171 -0.92 3.87 -1.23
N ILE A 172 -0.41 2.82 -1.86
CA ILE A 172 0.95 2.72 -2.40
C ILE A 172 0.94 2.41 -3.90
N SER A 173 -0.20 2.61 -4.58
CA SER A 173 -0.35 2.34 -6.01
C SER A 173 0.60 3.17 -6.89
N GLY A 174 1.02 4.35 -6.42
CA GLY A 174 1.93 5.27 -7.11
C GLY A 174 3.42 4.90 -7.04
N TRP A 175 3.80 3.85 -6.33
CA TRP A 175 5.21 3.45 -6.20
C TRP A 175 5.78 2.89 -7.51
N ASP A 176 6.95 3.39 -7.89
CA ASP A 176 7.78 2.79 -8.93
C ASP A 176 8.61 1.65 -8.31
N VAL A 177 8.25 0.41 -8.63
CA VAL A 177 8.93 -0.78 -8.11
C VAL A 177 9.83 -1.45 -9.15
N SER A 178 10.11 -0.76 -10.27
CA SER A 178 10.86 -1.33 -11.39
C SER A 178 12.31 -1.72 -11.04
N SER A 179 12.89 -1.09 -10.02
CA SER A 179 14.23 -1.43 -9.50
C SER A 179 14.20 -2.45 -8.36
N VAL A 180 13.01 -2.77 -7.82
CA VAL A 180 12.91 -3.66 -6.67
C VAL A 180 13.35 -5.05 -7.10
N VAL A 181 14.09 -5.70 -6.23
CA VAL A 181 14.60 -7.05 -6.38
C VAL A 181 13.79 -7.99 -5.51
N SER A 182 13.55 -7.67 -4.23
CA SER A 182 12.83 -8.55 -3.30
C SER A 182 11.69 -7.85 -2.55
N MET A 183 10.52 -8.50 -2.53
CA MET A 183 9.32 -8.16 -1.74
C MET A 183 8.82 -9.34 -0.89
N ASN A 184 9.67 -10.33 -0.63
CA ASN A 184 9.32 -11.51 0.19
C ASN A 184 8.67 -11.07 1.52
N VAL A 185 7.58 -11.73 1.91
CA VAL A 185 6.93 -11.54 3.22
C VAL A 185 6.46 -10.08 3.49
N MET A 186 6.45 -9.20 2.48
CA MET A 186 6.22 -7.75 2.65
C MET A 186 4.95 -7.41 3.41
N PHE A 187 3.85 -8.11 3.12
CA PHE A 187 2.53 -7.92 3.73
C PHE A 187 2.10 -9.12 4.58
N SER A 188 2.99 -10.06 4.91
CA SER A 188 2.59 -11.21 5.74
C SER A 188 2.05 -10.72 7.09
N GLY A 189 0.89 -11.22 7.49
CA GLY A 189 0.23 -10.83 8.75
C GLY A 189 -0.41 -9.43 8.75
N THR A 190 -0.46 -8.70 7.63
CA THR A 190 -1.18 -7.41 7.52
C THR A 190 -2.67 -7.67 7.21
N THR A 191 -3.43 -8.16 8.18
CA THR A 191 -4.77 -8.74 7.95
C THR A 191 -5.77 -7.82 7.26
N ASP A 192 -5.65 -6.51 7.45
CA ASP A 192 -6.58 -5.51 6.91
C ASP A 192 -6.06 -4.86 5.61
N PHE A 193 -4.89 -5.28 5.10
CA PHE A 193 -4.30 -4.68 3.92
C PHE A 193 -5.18 -4.92 2.69
N ASN A 194 -5.62 -3.83 2.09
CA ASN A 194 -6.36 -3.79 0.84
C ASN A 194 -5.96 -2.52 0.04
N ASN A 195 -4.72 -2.04 0.19
CA ASN A 195 -4.18 -0.86 -0.49
C ASN A 195 -5.13 0.37 -0.45
N ALA A 196 -5.74 0.65 0.70
CA ALA A 196 -6.75 1.70 0.86
C ALA A 196 -7.93 1.64 -0.15
N GLY A 197 -8.24 0.44 -0.65
CA GLY A 197 -9.27 0.21 -1.67
C GLY A 197 -8.86 0.60 -3.09
N GLN A 198 -7.60 0.95 -3.33
CA GLN A 198 -7.07 1.23 -4.67
C GLN A 198 -6.48 -0.04 -5.30
N PRO A 199 -6.58 -0.23 -6.62
CA PRO A 199 -5.86 -1.29 -7.33
C PRO A 199 -4.34 -1.19 -7.15
N LEU A 200 -3.68 -2.34 -6.92
CA LEU A 200 -2.23 -2.41 -6.79
C LEU A 200 -1.58 -2.75 -8.15
N ASN A 201 -1.47 -1.74 -9.02
CA ASN A 201 -1.01 -1.90 -10.40
C ASN A 201 0.49 -1.62 -10.59
N TRP A 202 1.32 -2.25 -9.76
CA TRP A 202 2.77 -2.10 -9.84
C TRP A 202 3.37 -2.72 -11.11
N ASN A 203 4.35 -2.04 -11.71
CA ASN A 203 5.14 -2.61 -12.80
C ASN A 203 6.22 -3.55 -12.24
N THR A 204 5.99 -4.85 -12.37
CA THR A 204 6.86 -5.92 -11.86
C THR A 204 7.78 -6.51 -12.94
N ALA A 205 7.67 -6.07 -14.20
CA ALA A 205 8.41 -6.63 -15.35
C ALA A 205 9.95 -6.51 -15.22
N ASN A 206 10.44 -5.44 -14.60
CA ASN A 206 11.88 -5.19 -14.44
C ASN A 206 12.46 -5.75 -13.13
N VAL A 207 11.67 -6.47 -12.34
CA VAL A 207 12.18 -7.02 -11.10
C VAL A 207 13.17 -8.14 -11.41
N THR A 208 14.46 -7.79 -11.42
CA THR A 208 15.54 -8.64 -11.94
C THR A 208 15.90 -9.81 -11.02
N SER A 209 15.37 -9.87 -9.80
CA SER A 209 15.53 -11.00 -8.86
C SER A 209 14.39 -11.11 -7.83
N ILE A 210 13.12 -11.05 -8.22
CA ILE A 210 12.10 -11.74 -7.40
C ILE A 210 12.46 -13.21 -7.57
N THR A 211 13.19 -13.76 -6.64
CA THR A 211 13.25 -15.21 -6.44
C THR A 211 12.17 -15.63 -5.44
N ASP A 212 11.38 -14.68 -4.92
CA ASP A 212 10.61 -14.87 -3.71
C ASP A 212 9.50 -13.81 -3.51
N PHE A 213 8.32 -13.97 -4.12
CA PHE A 213 7.06 -13.45 -3.53
C PHE A 213 6.45 -14.47 -2.56
N THR A 214 7.22 -15.46 -2.11
CA THR A 214 6.72 -16.43 -1.15
C THR A 214 6.26 -15.67 0.07
N LEU A 215 5.07 -16.03 0.52
CA LEU A 215 4.46 -15.45 1.70
C LEU A 215 4.19 -13.94 1.63
N MET A 216 4.25 -13.28 0.45
CA MET A 216 4.03 -11.83 0.33
C MET A 216 2.71 -11.42 1.00
N PHE A 217 1.61 -12.11 0.68
CA PHE A 217 0.29 -11.90 1.27
C PHE A 217 -0.10 -13.01 2.25
N ASN A 218 0.86 -13.71 2.87
CA ASN A 218 0.54 -14.82 3.78
C ASN A 218 -0.35 -14.34 4.95
N GLY A 219 -1.54 -14.92 5.06
CA GLY A 219 -2.54 -14.54 6.07
C GLY A 219 -3.32 -13.25 5.76
N VAL A 220 -3.14 -12.66 4.57
CA VAL A 220 -3.86 -11.46 4.10
C VAL A 220 -5.00 -11.87 3.17
N THR A 221 -6.08 -11.08 3.15
CA THR A 221 -7.19 -11.25 2.22
C THR A 221 -7.46 -9.91 1.52
N LEU A 222 -7.00 -9.78 0.28
CA LEU A 222 -7.39 -8.66 -0.56
C LEU A 222 -8.87 -8.81 -0.93
N SER A 223 -9.56 -7.69 -1.12
CA SER A 223 -10.91 -7.71 -1.69
C SER A 223 -10.89 -8.26 -3.12
N ASP A 224 -11.97 -8.92 -3.54
CA ASP A 224 -12.09 -9.51 -4.89
C ASP A 224 -11.73 -8.51 -6.00
N ALA A 225 -12.19 -7.25 -5.86
CA ALA A 225 -11.90 -6.19 -6.83
C ALA A 225 -10.40 -5.87 -6.93
N ASN A 226 -9.71 -5.76 -5.79
CA ASN A 226 -8.27 -5.46 -5.79
C ASN A 226 -7.44 -6.66 -6.22
N TYR A 227 -7.86 -7.88 -5.87
CA TYR A 227 -7.14 -9.07 -6.29
C TYR A 227 -7.31 -9.34 -7.79
N ASP A 228 -8.53 -9.16 -8.32
CA ASP A 228 -8.80 -9.20 -9.76
C ASP A 228 -7.95 -8.17 -10.51
N ALA A 229 -7.92 -6.92 -10.04
CA ALA A 229 -7.13 -5.86 -10.67
C ALA A 229 -5.63 -6.16 -10.64
N LEU A 230 -5.12 -6.72 -9.53
CA LEU A 230 -3.72 -7.15 -9.43
C LEU A 230 -3.39 -8.22 -10.47
N LEU A 231 -4.19 -9.27 -10.58
CA LEU A 231 -3.97 -10.36 -11.54
C LEU A 231 -4.02 -9.85 -12.98
N ILE A 232 -5.04 -9.07 -13.32
CA ILE A 232 -5.20 -8.49 -14.67
C ILE A 232 -4.03 -7.54 -15.00
N GLY A 233 -3.65 -6.70 -14.03
CA GLY A 233 -2.59 -5.71 -14.20
C GLY A 233 -1.20 -6.35 -14.33
N TRP A 234 -0.95 -7.48 -13.67
CA TRP A 234 0.31 -8.21 -13.78
C TRP A 234 0.38 -9.02 -15.07
N ASP A 235 -0.69 -9.73 -15.45
CA ASP A 235 -0.76 -10.52 -16.69
C ASP A 235 -0.57 -9.67 -17.96
N ALA A 236 -0.95 -8.39 -17.91
CA ALA A 236 -0.73 -7.45 -19.00
C ALA A 236 0.75 -7.06 -19.20
N GLN A 237 1.66 -7.49 -18.32
CA GLN A 237 3.08 -7.17 -18.34
C GLN A 237 3.91 -8.33 -18.92
N ASN A 238 5.18 -8.04 -19.27
CA ASN A 238 6.14 -9.09 -19.62
C ASN A 238 6.70 -9.70 -18.33
N LEU A 239 5.95 -10.63 -17.74
CA LEU A 239 6.37 -11.32 -16.53
C LEU A 239 7.54 -12.26 -16.82
N LYS A 240 8.32 -12.52 -15.78
CA LYS A 240 9.39 -13.51 -15.84
C LYS A 240 8.82 -14.91 -15.67
N PRO A 241 9.32 -15.93 -16.39
CA PRO A 241 8.77 -17.26 -16.27
C PRO A 241 9.21 -17.97 -14.97
N SER A 242 8.38 -18.90 -14.50
CA SER A 242 8.66 -19.86 -13.41
C SER A 242 8.82 -19.26 -12.00
N GLU A 243 8.12 -18.18 -11.70
CA GLU A 243 8.12 -17.55 -10.38
C GLU A 243 7.03 -18.12 -9.44
N SER A 244 7.16 -17.86 -8.14
CA SER A 244 6.17 -18.22 -7.12
C SER A 244 5.54 -16.97 -6.53
N PHE A 245 4.20 -16.94 -6.43
CA PHE A 245 3.43 -15.84 -5.85
C PHE A 245 2.43 -16.35 -4.81
N ASP A 246 2.48 -15.80 -3.60
CA ASP A 246 1.50 -16.04 -2.54
C ASP A 246 0.52 -14.86 -2.48
N GLY A 247 -0.68 -15.06 -3.04
CA GLY A 247 -1.82 -14.14 -2.99
C GLY A 247 -2.62 -14.21 -1.69
N GLY A 248 -2.17 -14.99 -0.71
CA GLY A 248 -2.81 -15.14 0.60
C GLY A 248 -4.11 -15.92 0.53
N ASN A 249 -5.10 -15.45 1.28
CA ASN A 249 -6.46 -15.99 1.27
C ASN A 249 -7.35 -15.31 0.21
N SER A 250 -6.78 -14.43 -0.62
CA SER A 250 -7.52 -13.62 -1.59
C SER A 250 -8.15 -14.49 -2.67
N GLN A 251 -9.40 -14.20 -3.04
CA GLN A 251 -10.11 -14.92 -4.09
C GLN A 251 -10.23 -14.05 -5.33
N TYR A 252 -10.13 -14.67 -6.51
CA TYR A 252 -10.37 -13.99 -7.78
C TYR A 252 -11.76 -14.34 -8.29
N CYS A 253 -12.37 -13.46 -9.08
CA CYS A 253 -13.78 -13.55 -9.39
C CYS A 253 -14.08 -13.38 -10.89
N THR A 254 -13.74 -12.24 -11.48
CA THR A 254 -14.13 -11.89 -12.85
C THR A 254 -13.53 -12.83 -13.91
N MET A 255 -14.19 -12.93 -15.07
CA MET A 255 -13.68 -13.72 -16.20
C MET A 255 -12.30 -13.23 -16.67
N ALA A 256 -12.05 -11.92 -16.59
CA ALA A 256 -10.75 -11.33 -16.92
C ALA A 256 -9.68 -11.81 -15.95
N ALA A 257 -9.93 -11.77 -14.63
CA ALA A 257 -9.00 -12.27 -13.62
C ALA A 257 -8.77 -13.78 -13.72
N GLN A 258 -9.82 -14.57 -14.02
CA GLN A 258 -9.68 -16.00 -14.30
C GLN A 258 -8.76 -16.27 -15.50
N THR A 259 -8.93 -15.49 -16.58
CA THR A 259 -8.11 -15.61 -17.79
C THR A 259 -6.65 -15.23 -17.49
N ALA A 260 -6.45 -14.10 -16.83
CA ALA A 260 -5.13 -13.61 -16.42
C ALA A 260 -4.40 -14.64 -15.55
N ARG A 261 -5.04 -15.10 -14.48
CA ARG A 261 -4.46 -16.13 -13.60
C ARG A 261 -4.15 -17.43 -14.33
N THR A 262 -5.01 -17.84 -15.27
CA THR A 262 -4.75 -19.04 -16.09
C THR A 262 -3.52 -18.83 -16.98
N HIS A 263 -3.41 -17.69 -17.65
CA HIS A 263 -2.25 -17.38 -18.49
C HIS A 263 -0.94 -17.31 -17.69
N MET A 264 -0.96 -16.69 -16.52
CA MET A 264 0.19 -16.65 -15.60
C MET A 264 0.63 -18.06 -15.13
N THR A 265 -0.29 -19.01 -14.96
CA THR A 265 0.01 -20.35 -14.38
C THR A 265 0.20 -21.47 -15.41
N ASP A 266 -0.28 -21.33 -16.64
CA ASP A 266 -0.28 -22.41 -17.63
C ASP A 266 1.07 -22.56 -18.36
N ILE A 267 1.70 -23.74 -18.23
CA ILE A 267 2.96 -24.09 -18.90
C ILE A 267 2.78 -24.46 -20.39
N LEU A 268 1.55 -24.73 -20.83
CA LEU A 268 1.23 -25.23 -22.17
C LEU A 268 0.66 -24.15 -23.10
N LEU A 269 0.27 -22.99 -22.57
CA LEU A 269 -0.15 -21.85 -23.38
C LEU A 269 1.08 -21.19 -24.02
N LEU A 270 0.99 -20.91 -25.33
CA LEU A 270 2.01 -20.13 -26.02
C LEU A 270 2.08 -18.73 -25.41
N GLY A 271 3.15 -18.44 -24.66
CA GLY A 271 3.34 -17.18 -23.96
C GLY A 271 2.99 -17.20 -22.48
N GLY A 272 2.54 -18.33 -21.92
CA GLY A 272 2.26 -18.44 -20.48
C GLY A 272 3.52 -18.41 -19.60
N ASP A 273 3.38 -17.88 -18.39
CA ASP A 273 4.53 -17.57 -17.53
C ASP A 273 4.97 -18.73 -16.62
N ASN A 274 4.20 -19.82 -16.53
CA ASN A 274 4.52 -20.98 -15.67
C ASN A 274 4.70 -20.61 -14.17
N TRP A 275 3.93 -19.64 -13.66
CA TRP A 275 3.97 -19.26 -12.25
C TRP A 275 3.30 -20.30 -11.36
N THR A 276 3.78 -20.41 -10.12
CA THR A 276 3.09 -21.09 -9.03
C THR A 276 2.35 -20.06 -8.17
N ILE A 277 1.02 -19.98 -8.31
CA ILE A 277 0.18 -19.06 -7.53
C ILE A 277 -0.54 -19.83 -6.42
N THR A 278 -0.32 -19.42 -5.18
CA THR A 278 -1.07 -19.88 -3.99
C THR A 278 -2.02 -18.77 -3.56
N ASP A 279 -3.33 -19.02 -3.63
CA ASP A 279 -4.37 -18.05 -3.30
C ASP A 279 -5.66 -18.76 -2.80
N GLY A 280 -6.69 -17.98 -2.49
CA GLY A 280 -8.01 -18.48 -2.08
C GLY A 280 -8.86 -19.08 -3.21
N GLY A 281 -8.32 -19.18 -4.43
CA GLY A 281 -9.00 -19.74 -5.58
C GLY A 281 -10.12 -18.86 -6.16
N LEU A 282 -10.91 -19.46 -7.06
CA LEU A 282 -12.06 -18.83 -7.67
C LEU A 282 -13.16 -18.62 -6.62
N PHE A 283 -13.66 -17.39 -6.52
CA PHE A 283 -14.82 -17.07 -5.71
C PHE A 283 -16.05 -17.83 -6.19
N SER A 284 -16.71 -18.56 -5.27
CA SER A 284 -17.82 -19.47 -5.61
C SER A 284 -19.20 -18.80 -5.73
N GLY A 285 -19.30 -17.51 -5.40
CA GLY A 285 -20.53 -16.72 -5.51
C GLY A 285 -20.63 -15.94 -6.83
N THR A 286 -21.68 -15.12 -6.95
CA THR A 286 -21.80 -14.15 -8.05
C THR A 286 -20.87 -12.97 -7.79
N CYS A 287 -19.94 -12.72 -8.71
CA CYS A 287 -19.07 -11.55 -8.68
C CYS A 287 -19.89 -10.25 -8.71
N GLY A 288 -20.03 -9.62 -7.55
CA GLY A 288 -20.74 -8.35 -7.41
C GLY A 288 -19.82 -7.19 -7.72
N VAL A 289 -19.77 -6.75 -8.98
CA VAL A 289 -19.09 -5.49 -9.31
C VAL A 289 -20.03 -4.34 -8.97
N LEU A 290 -20.08 -3.94 -7.69
CA LEU A 290 -20.59 -2.62 -7.30
C LEU A 290 -19.50 -1.56 -7.49
N GLY A 291 -18.84 -1.60 -8.65
CA GLY A 291 -17.88 -0.60 -9.08
C GLY A 291 -18.54 0.38 -10.05
N LEU A 292 -18.15 1.65 -9.97
CA LEU A 292 -18.36 2.65 -11.03
C LEU A 292 -17.34 2.47 -12.17
N GLU A 293 -16.65 1.34 -12.22
CA GLU A 293 -15.59 1.08 -13.19
C GLU A 293 -16.21 0.85 -14.59
N ASP A 294 -16.05 1.88 -15.41
CA ASP A 294 -16.10 1.78 -16.87
C ASP A 294 -14.93 0.90 -17.34
N ASN A 295 -15.06 -0.42 -17.21
CA ASN A 295 -14.24 -1.34 -18.00
C ASN A 295 -14.61 -1.11 -19.47
N GLU A 296 -13.74 -0.40 -20.21
CA GLU A 296 -13.99 0.27 -21.51
C GLU A 296 -15.15 -0.31 -22.36
N LEU A 297 -16.05 0.49 -22.93
CA LEU A 297 -15.82 1.43 -24.05
C LEU A 297 -17.08 2.32 -24.16
N GLY A 298 -16.94 3.60 -24.51
CA GLY A 298 -18.00 4.62 -24.66
C GLY A 298 -19.11 4.33 -25.70
N SER A 299 -19.56 3.09 -25.82
CA SER A 299 -20.56 2.56 -26.74
C SER A 299 -21.97 2.52 -26.16
N ILE A 300 -22.14 2.63 -24.83
CA ILE A 300 -23.46 2.63 -24.17
C ILE A 300 -23.85 4.06 -23.79
N LEU A 301 -24.88 4.59 -24.47
CA LEU A 301 -25.43 5.92 -24.28
C LEU A 301 -26.77 5.83 -23.53
N LEU A 302 -26.89 6.62 -22.45
CA LEU A 302 -28.12 6.76 -21.67
C LEU A 302 -28.63 8.19 -21.81
N TYR A 303 -29.82 8.37 -22.37
CA TYR A 303 -30.37 9.70 -22.63
C TYR A 303 -31.91 9.72 -22.61
N PRO A 304 -32.55 10.86 -22.33
CA PRO A 304 -31.92 12.08 -21.82
C PRO A 304 -31.44 11.90 -20.38
N ASN A 305 -30.40 12.62 -19.98
CA ASN A 305 -30.00 12.76 -18.58
C ASN A 305 -29.71 14.24 -18.32
N PRO A 306 -30.54 14.98 -17.58
CA PRO A 306 -31.65 14.50 -16.73
C PRO A 306 -32.84 13.90 -17.48
N VAL A 307 -33.51 12.92 -16.88
CA VAL A 307 -34.65 12.18 -17.44
C VAL A 307 -35.97 12.57 -16.78
N LYS A 308 -37.06 12.65 -17.57
CA LYS A 308 -38.43 12.72 -17.05
C LYS A 308 -39.00 11.32 -16.91
N ASP A 309 -39.63 10.76 -17.93
CA ASP A 309 -40.40 9.52 -17.75
C ASP A 309 -39.75 8.30 -18.39
N ILE A 310 -38.97 8.49 -19.47
CA ILE A 310 -38.37 7.41 -20.24
C ILE A 310 -36.89 7.69 -20.44
N LEU A 311 -36.06 6.73 -20.07
CA LEU A 311 -34.64 6.71 -20.37
C LEU A 311 -34.36 5.73 -21.50
N HIS A 312 -33.70 6.21 -22.54
CA HIS A 312 -33.24 5.42 -23.66
C HIS A 312 -31.82 4.92 -23.38
N ILE A 313 -31.61 3.63 -23.65
CA ILE A 313 -30.31 2.98 -23.59
C ILE A 313 -29.97 2.52 -25.00
N GLN A 314 -28.85 2.99 -25.54
CA GLN A 314 -28.31 2.55 -26.82
C GLN A 314 -26.93 1.98 -26.62
N SER A 315 -26.62 0.89 -27.31
CA SER A 315 -25.33 0.19 -27.26
C SER A 315 -24.87 -0.15 -28.68
N ASN A 316 -23.56 -0.22 -28.92
CA ASN A 316 -23.02 -0.87 -30.13
C ASN A 316 -22.91 -2.40 -29.97
N ASN A 317 -23.20 -2.92 -28.77
CA ASN A 317 -23.13 -4.32 -28.38
C ASN A 317 -24.52 -4.85 -28.03
N ILE A 318 -24.65 -6.17 -27.87
CA ILE A 318 -25.91 -6.81 -27.48
C ILE A 318 -26.11 -6.57 -25.99
N LEU A 319 -27.23 -5.92 -25.63
CA LEU A 319 -27.65 -5.75 -24.25
C LEU A 319 -28.18 -7.07 -23.69
N GLU A 320 -27.78 -7.39 -22.46
CA GLU A 320 -28.14 -8.63 -21.78
C GLU A 320 -29.00 -8.37 -20.53
N ARG A 321 -28.66 -7.33 -19.76
CA ARG A 321 -29.36 -7.01 -18.51
C ARG A 321 -29.20 -5.55 -18.13
N ILE A 322 -30.19 -4.95 -17.48
CA ILE A 322 -30.11 -3.59 -16.93
C ILE A 322 -30.66 -3.59 -15.51
N ILE A 323 -29.90 -3.07 -14.55
CA ILE A 323 -30.28 -3.01 -13.14
C ILE A 323 -30.21 -1.55 -12.67
N MET A 324 -31.26 -1.09 -11.99
CA MET A 324 -31.35 0.26 -11.45
C MET A 324 -31.34 0.24 -9.93
N TYR A 325 -30.60 1.17 -9.34
CA TYR A 325 -30.41 1.31 -7.90
C TYR A 325 -30.78 2.71 -7.42
N ASP A 326 -31.28 2.79 -6.19
CA ASP A 326 -31.31 4.06 -5.44
C ASP A 326 -29.90 4.42 -4.91
N ILE A 327 -29.77 5.62 -4.33
CA ILE A 327 -28.50 6.10 -3.74
C ILE A 327 -28.00 5.26 -2.54
N ASN A 328 -28.84 4.39 -1.97
CA ASN A 328 -28.47 3.49 -0.88
C ASN A 328 -28.11 2.09 -1.40
N GLY A 329 -28.03 1.90 -2.73
CA GLY A 329 -27.69 0.62 -3.35
C GLY A 329 -28.85 -0.39 -3.40
N ARG A 330 -30.10 0.01 -3.14
CA ARG A 330 -31.26 -0.90 -3.24
C ARG A 330 -31.70 -1.04 -4.70
N VAL A 331 -31.93 -2.27 -5.15
CA VAL A 331 -32.44 -2.55 -6.50
C VAL A 331 -33.90 -2.07 -6.63
N LEU A 332 -34.17 -1.25 -7.63
CA LEU A 332 -35.48 -0.72 -7.97
C LEU A 332 -36.08 -1.41 -9.20
N GLN A 333 -35.25 -1.74 -10.19
CA GLN A 333 -35.63 -2.47 -11.39
C GLN A 333 -34.50 -3.39 -11.83
N ASP A 334 -34.86 -4.54 -12.39
CA ASP A 334 -33.95 -5.55 -12.93
C ASP A 334 -34.57 -6.13 -14.19
N ILE A 335 -33.98 -5.81 -15.33
CA ILE A 335 -34.53 -6.06 -16.65
C ILE A 335 -33.57 -7.00 -17.39
N VAL A 336 -34.06 -8.18 -17.76
CA VAL A 336 -33.34 -9.10 -18.66
C VAL A 336 -33.73 -8.76 -20.10
N VAL A 337 -32.73 -8.43 -20.93
CA VAL A 337 -32.96 -8.00 -22.32
C VAL A 337 -32.91 -9.21 -23.24
N SER A 338 -34.07 -9.62 -23.76
CA SER A 338 -34.19 -10.76 -24.67
C SER A 338 -34.14 -10.34 -26.15
N GLY A 339 -33.52 -11.17 -27.00
CA GLY A 339 -33.64 -11.06 -28.46
C GLY A 339 -32.52 -10.30 -29.17
N ASN A 340 -31.28 -10.37 -28.68
CA ASN A 340 -30.08 -9.76 -29.30
C ASN A 340 -30.25 -8.26 -29.62
N LYS A 341 -30.87 -7.50 -28.72
CA LYS A 341 -31.12 -6.07 -28.92
C LYS A 341 -29.89 -5.24 -28.57
N SER A 342 -29.71 -4.14 -29.30
CA SER A 342 -28.70 -3.11 -29.00
C SER A 342 -29.32 -1.83 -28.41
N GLN A 343 -30.64 -1.81 -28.19
CA GLN A 343 -31.36 -0.66 -27.64
C GLN A 343 -32.49 -1.13 -26.73
N GLU A 344 -32.77 -0.39 -25.65
CA GLU A 344 -33.87 -0.65 -24.73
C GLU A 344 -34.37 0.65 -24.07
N ASN A 345 -35.63 0.68 -23.66
CA ASN A 345 -36.23 1.84 -22.99
C ASN A 345 -36.69 1.47 -21.58
N ILE A 346 -36.35 2.32 -20.61
CA ILE A 346 -36.74 2.14 -19.21
C ILE A 346 -37.72 3.23 -18.80
N SER A 347 -38.86 2.83 -18.23
CA SER A 347 -39.81 3.77 -17.63
C SER A 347 -39.41 4.08 -16.19
N LEU A 348 -39.31 5.37 -15.88
CA LEU A 348 -39.06 5.93 -14.55
C LEU A 348 -40.28 6.69 -13.99
N THR A 349 -41.45 6.54 -14.61
CA THR A 349 -42.65 7.32 -14.26
C THR A 349 -43.08 7.15 -12.79
N ASN A 350 -42.80 5.99 -12.20
CA ASN A 350 -43.16 5.68 -10.81
C ASN A 350 -42.07 6.04 -9.79
N LEU A 351 -40.98 6.68 -10.23
CA LEU A 351 -39.88 7.07 -9.35
C LEU A 351 -39.95 8.56 -9.03
N SER A 352 -39.66 8.89 -7.77
CA SER A 352 -39.51 10.26 -7.31
C SER A 352 -38.35 10.96 -8.01
N SER A 353 -38.39 12.29 -8.06
CA SER A 353 -37.23 13.08 -8.50
C SER A 353 -36.04 12.81 -7.58
N GLY A 354 -34.86 12.56 -8.16
CA GLY A 354 -33.70 12.10 -7.39
C GLY A 354 -32.56 11.57 -8.25
N MET A 355 -31.47 11.18 -7.60
CA MET A 355 -30.34 10.51 -8.23
C MET A 355 -30.52 9.00 -8.18
N TYR A 356 -30.16 8.33 -9.27
CA TYR A 356 -30.18 6.88 -9.39
C TYR A 356 -28.92 6.40 -10.12
N PHE A 357 -28.55 5.14 -9.90
CA PHE A 357 -27.48 4.49 -10.62
C PHE A 357 -28.07 3.38 -11.49
N ILE A 358 -27.60 3.27 -12.73
CA ILE A 358 -27.98 2.19 -13.64
C ILE A 358 -26.73 1.42 -14.02
N ASN A 359 -26.71 0.14 -13.69
CA ASN A 359 -25.73 -0.80 -14.23
C ASN A 359 -26.32 -1.50 -15.47
N THR A 360 -25.63 -1.38 -16.61
CA THR A 360 -26.05 -1.95 -17.90
C THR A 360 -25.03 -2.98 -18.36
N TYR A 361 -25.49 -4.20 -18.61
CA TYR A 361 -24.68 -5.34 -19.06
C TYR A 361 -24.88 -5.58 -20.55
N SER A 362 -23.77 -5.85 -21.24
CA SER A 362 -23.74 -6.28 -22.63
C SER A 362 -22.84 -7.50 -22.78
N ASN A 363 -22.94 -8.16 -23.94
CA ASN A 363 -22.10 -9.30 -24.31
C ASN A 363 -20.60 -8.99 -24.44
N LYS A 364 -20.19 -7.73 -24.24
CA LYS A 364 -18.79 -7.27 -24.28
C LYS A 364 -18.31 -6.62 -23.00
N GLY A 365 -19.19 -6.37 -22.02
CA GLY A 365 -18.84 -5.65 -20.80
C GLY A 365 -20.05 -4.96 -20.16
N GLN A 366 -19.81 -4.23 -19.08
CA GLN A 366 -20.85 -3.51 -18.33
C GLN A 366 -20.46 -2.05 -18.07
N ILE A 367 -21.44 -1.21 -17.78
CA ILE A 367 -21.26 0.20 -17.42
C ILE A 367 -22.22 0.61 -16.31
N THR A 368 -21.73 1.38 -15.35
CA THR A 368 -22.58 2.01 -14.33
C THR A 368 -22.66 3.52 -14.58
N LYS A 369 -23.84 4.06 -14.89
CA LYS A 369 -24.05 5.51 -15.01
C LYS A 369 -24.96 6.07 -13.93
N ARG A 370 -24.59 7.26 -13.44
CA ARG A 370 -25.46 8.11 -12.64
C ARG A 370 -26.48 8.82 -13.56
N ILE A 371 -27.76 8.75 -13.20
CA ILE A 371 -28.85 9.48 -13.84
C ILE A 371 -29.58 10.38 -12.84
N VAL A 372 -30.16 11.47 -13.34
CA VAL A 372 -30.97 12.41 -12.55
C VAL A 372 -32.40 12.39 -13.07
N LYS A 373 -33.35 11.97 -12.22
CA LYS A 373 -34.80 12.04 -12.49
C LYS A 373 -35.32 13.42 -12.08
N GLN A 374 -35.95 14.12 -13.02
CA GLN A 374 -36.66 15.39 -12.77
C GLN A 374 -38.10 15.17 -12.33
#